data_AF-U9VU29-F1
#
_entry.id   AF-U9VU29-F1
#
_cell.length_a   1.000
_cell.length_b   1.000
_cell.length_c   1.000
_cell.angle_alpha   90.00
_cell.angle_beta   90.00
_cell.angle_gamma   90.00
#
_symmetry.space_group_name_H-M   'P 1'
#
loop_
_entity.id
_entity.type
_entity.pdbx_description
1 polymer ?
#
loop_
_entity_poly.entity_id
_entity_poly.type
_entity_poly.pdbx_seq_one_letter_code
_entity_poly.pdbx_strand_id
1 'polypeptide(L)'
;MITIDYLELIEQGVDAWNRWREEHPEEDPELESAYLFEKSLQGINLRGANLNRACLIGANLQDADLTGADLGGIYASNTNLQGARLAAANLQGGNFSRANLAQADLSDAIIDNANFTNACLEGTCLDGWPAVADVTLAAVENSQPEMRSVAPPMSEPTPDLMPRFGLMLAAVSGALFVAVSLATVALYFALRPRPPKFVTPDGTVTIQLVCDEPDVTSLSASDAEHVYPNGIRFYGQFKDGKPGNGRGSMLYPNGNRYDGEYRSGQRNGCGTFTFDNGRRYVGEFQNDLFSGRGVWMLENGDRYIGDFEFNRCNGEGVYIFADGTSQSGIWQQGRLVDGDITCDLDPIDLPES
;
A
#
# COMPACT_ATOMS: atom_id res chain seq x y z
N MET A 1 28.75 24.75 -21.13
CA MET A 1 28.27 23.94 -19.99
C MET A 1 28.29 22.50 -20.45
N ILE A 2 29.00 21.64 -19.74
CA ILE A 2 28.78 20.20 -19.83
C ILE A 2 27.62 19.95 -18.90
N THR A 3 26.50 19.46 -19.42
CA THR A 3 25.43 18.91 -18.58
C THR A 3 25.96 17.62 -17.99
N ILE A 4 26.13 17.56 -16.68
CA ILE A 4 26.49 16.32 -15.98
C ILE A 4 25.29 15.38 -16.07
N ASP A 5 25.52 14.16 -16.52
CA ASP A 5 24.56 13.07 -16.37
C ASP A 5 24.80 12.41 -15.01
N TYR A 6 23.94 12.74 -14.05
CA TYR A 6 24.03 12.22 -12.69
C TYR A 6 23.80 10.71 -12.63
N LEU A 7 23.04 10.12 -13.58
CA LEU A 7 22.84 8.68 -13.64
C LEU A 7 24.10 7.99 -14.16
N GLU A 8 24.74 8.52 -15.21
CA GLU A 8 26.04 7.99 -15.68
C GLU A 8 27.12 8.07 -14.58
N LEU A 9 27.08 9.09 -13.73
CA LEU A 9 27.99 9.20 -12.58
C LEU A 9 27.67 8.17 -11.47
N ILE A 10 26.40 7.86 -11.21
CA ILE A 10 25.99 6.80 -10.28
C ILE A 10 26.38 5.41 -10.84
N GLU A 11 26.26 5.18 -12.15
CA GLU A 11 26.68 3.93 -12.80
C GLU A 11 28.20 3.70 -12.76
N GLN A 12 29.01 4.76 -12.59
CA GLN A 12 30.45 4.66 -12.30
C GLN A 12 30.73 4.25 -10.84
N GLY A 13 29.70 4.18 -9.99
CA GLY A 13 29.74 3.68 -8.61
C GLY A 13 29.82 4.78 -7.55
N VAL A 14 29.49 4.40 -6.31
CA VAL A 14 29.43 5.32 -5.15
C VAL A 14 30.74 6.09 -4.94
N ASP A 15 31.90 5.46 -5.16
CA ASP A 15 33.20 6.13 -5.04
C ASP A 15 33.44 7.21 -6.11
N ALA A 16 32.79 7.13 -7.28
CA ALA A 16 32.84 8.17 -8.31
C ALA A 16 31.93 9.33 -7.93
N TRP A 17 30.70 9.02 -7.53
CA TRP A 17 29.73 9.98 -7.01
C TRP A 17 30.28 10.77 -5.80
N ASN A 18 30.76 10.07 -4.76
CA ASN A 18 31.20 10.71 -3.53
C ASN A 18 32.43 11.63 -3.75
N ARG A 19 33.39 11.24 -4.61
CA ARG A 19 34.49 12.14 -5.01
C ARG A 19 34.00 13.37 -5.75
N TRP A 20 33.01 13.23 -6.62
CA TRP A 20 32.40 14.38 -7.29
C TRP A 20 31.68 15.30 -6.29
N ARG A 21 31.00 14.76 -5.28
CA ARG A 21 30.39 15.54 -4.17
C ARG A 21 31.42 16.28 -3.32
N GLU A 22 32.60 15.71 -3.10
CA GLU A 22 33.72 16.40 -2.43
C GLU A 22 34.23 17.61 -3.22
N GLU A 23 34.21 17.53 -4.55
CA GLU A 23 34.59 18.63 -5.46
C GLU A 23 33.46 19.67 -5.64
N HIS A 24 32.19 19.27 -5.49
CA HIS A 24 30.99 20.08 -5.76
C HIS A 24 29.99 20.08 -4.59
N PRO A 25 30.38 20.56 -3.39
CA PRO A 25 29.56 20.46 -2.16
C PRO A 25 28.35 21.42 -2.12
N GLU A 26 28.32 22.44 -2.97
CA GLU A 26 27.26 23.46 -3.07
C GLU A 26 26.26 23.16 -4.20
N GLU A 27 26.45 22.07 -4.96
CA GLU A 27 25.50 21.66 -6.00
C GLU A 27 24.44 20.72 -5.42
N ASP A 28 23.17 20.95 -5.75
CA ASP A 28 22.05 20.08 -5.43
C ASP A 28 21.78 19.16 -6.64
N PRO A 29 22.03 17.83 -6.56
CA PRO A 29 21.91 16.97 -7.73
C PRO A 29 20.47 16.69 -8.12
N GLU A 30 20.17 16.79 -9.41
CA GLU A 30 18.84 16.56 -9.98
C GLU A 30 18.67 15.09 -10.39
N LEU A 31 17.91 14.34 -9.59
CA LEU A 31 17.59 12.91 -9.74
C LEU A 31 16.06 12.68 -9.67
N GLU A 32 15.25 13.70 -10.04
CA GLU A 32 13.80 13.56 -10.15
C GLU A 32 13.44 12.38 -11.07
N SER A 33 12.53 11.52 -10.61
CA SER A 33 12.10 10.30 -11.32
C SER A 33 13.24 9.33 -11.68
N ALA A 34 14.43 9.44 -11.06
CA ALA A 34 15.56 8.56 -11.32
C ALA A 34 15.25 7.09 -11.05
N TYR A 35 15.71 6.20 -11.94
CA TYR A 35 15.55 4.76 -11.77
C TYR A 35 16.78 4.14 -11.12
N LEU A 36 16.70 3.92 -9.81
CA LEU A 36 17.76 3.44 -8.94
C LEU A 36 17.37 2.10 -8.25
N PHE A 37 16.44 1.36 -8.87
CA PHE A 37 15.96 0.04 -8.44
C PHE A 37 17.11 -0.94 -8.17
N GLU A 38 17.09 -1.60 -7.01
CA GLU A 38 18.11 -2.56 -6.53
C GLU A 38 19.57 -2.08 -6.59
N LYS A 39 19.83 -0.77 -6.81
CA LYS A 39 21.20 -0.25 -6.89
C LYS A 39 21.89 -0.36 -5.52
N SER A 40 23.15 -0.77 -5.56
CA SER A 40 24.03 -0.75 -4.39
C SER A 40 24.62 0.64 -4.20
N LEU A 41 24.00 1.43 -3.34
CA LEU A 41 24.28 2.84 -3.06
C LEU A 41 24.74 3.05 -1.59
N GLN A 42 25.32 2.01 -0.96
CA GLN A 42 25.74 2.07 0.44
C GLN A 42 26.76 3.20 0.66
N GLY A 43 26.51 4.06 1.64
CA GLY A 43 27.37 5.21 1.96
C GLY A 43 27.36 6.34 0.92
N ILE A 44 26.38 6.39 0.01
CA ILE A 44 26.29 7.47 -0.98
C ILE A 44 25.95 8.82 -0.33
N ASN A 45 26.57 9.90 -0.80
CA ASN A 45 26.27 11.27 -0.39
C ASN A 45 25.24 11.90 -1.36
N LEU A 46 23.96 11.69 -1.07
CA LEU A 46 22.80 12.29 -1.73
C LEU A 46 22.24 13.51 -0.95
N ARG A 47 23.05 14.14 -0.10
CA ARG A 47 22.69 15.33 0.68
C ARG A 47 22.13 16.42 -0.24
N GLY A 48 20.96 16.97 0.07
CA GLY A 48 20.30 18.03 -0.73
C GLY A 48 19.81 17.61 -2.12
N ALA A 49 19.99 16.35 -2.54
CA ALA A 49 19.58 15.92 -3.88
C ALA A 49 18.05 15.93 -4.04
N ASN A 50 17.59 16.33 -5.23
CA ASN A 50 16.21 16.16 -5.63
C ASN A 50 16.01 14.73 -6.14
N LEU A 51 15.28 13.92 -5.39
CA LEU A 51 14.92 12.53 -5.68
C LEU A 51 13.39 12.37 -5.75
N ASN A 52 12.67 13.46 -6.03
CA ASN A 52 11.21 13.48 -6.10
C ASN A 52 10.73 12.41 -7.09
N ARG A 53 9.77 11.57 -6.70
CA ARG A 53 9.23 10.44 -7.48
C ARG A 53 10.25 9.39 -7.98
N ALA A 54 11.50 9.40 -7.49
CA ALA A 54 12.51 8.42 -7.88
C ALA A 54 12.13 6.99 -7.46
N CYS A 55 12.69 5.99 -8.14
CA CYS A 55 12.49 4.58 -7.81
C CYS A 55 13.74 4.01 -7.11
N LEU A 56 13.65 3.81 -5.80
CA LEU A 56 14.67 3.18 -4.94
C LEU A 56 14.23 1.79 -4.42
N ILE A 57 13.19 1.19 -5.00
CA ILE A 57 12.64 -0.09 -4.54
C ILE A 57 13.76 -1.14 -4.52
N GLY A 58 13.93 -1.81 -3.37
CA GLY A 58 14.98 -2.81 -3.14
C GLY A 58 16.42 -2.27 -3.13
N ALA A 59 16.66 -0.98 -3.33
CA ALA A 59 17.99 -0.39 -3.34
C ALA A 59 18.65 -0.43 -1.95
N ASN A 60 19.97 -0.48 -1.92
CA ASN A 60 20.76 -0.47 -0.69
C ASN A 60 21.38 0.90 -0.46
N LEU A 61 20.75 1.72 0.39
CA LEU A 61 21.21 3.04 0.85
C LEU A 61 21.64 2.98 2.33
N GLN A 62 22.14 1.83 2.79
CA GLN A 62 22.71 1.71 4.13
C GLN A 62 23.79 2.79 4.34
N ASP A 63 23.79 3.43 5.51
CA ASP A 63 24.75 4.48 5.90
C ASP A 63 24.84 5.69 4.93
N ALA A 64 23.86 5.88 4.03
CA ALA A 64 23.84 6.99 3.08
C ALA A 64 23.56 8.35 3.75
N ASP A 65 24.11 9.44 3.22
CA ASP A 65 23.72 10.79 3.62
C ASP A 65 22.68 11.35 2.65
N LEU A 66 21.45 11.49 3.15
CA LEU A 66 20.27 12.08 2.49
C LEU A 66 19.81 13.34 3.25
N THR A 67 20.65 13.93 4.11
CA THR A 67 20.28 15.10 4.92
C THR A 67 19.75 16.21 4.01
N GLY A 68 18.53 16.69 4.27
CA GLY A 68 17.88 17.75 3.48
C GLY A 68 17.53 17.41 2.03
N ALA A 69 17.58 16.14 1.62
CA ALA A 69 17.16 15.72 0.26
C ALA A 69 15.64 15.85 0.07
N ASP A 70 15.19 16.10 -1.18
CA ASP A 70 13.77 16.01 -1.54
C ASP A 70 13.43 14.60 -2.01
N LEU A 71 12.68 13.85 -1.21
CA LEU A 71 12.20 12.49 -1.43
C LEU A 71 10.66 12.48 -1.61
N GLY A 72 10.07 13.62 -2.00
CA GLY A 72 8.63 13.77 -2.20
C GLY A 72 8.08 12.74 -3.18
N GLY A 73 7.03 12.00 -2.79
CA GLY A 73 6.40 10.96 -3.61
C GLY A 73 7.31 9.80 -4.04
N ILE A 74 8.47 9.61 -3.40
CA ILE A 74 9.45 8.59 -3.80
C ILE A 74 8.92 7.16 -3.66
N TYR A 75 9.38 6.25 -4.51
CA TYR A 75 9.11 4.82 -4.42
C TYR A 75 10.30 4.10 -3.76
N ALA A 76 10.30 4.03 -2.43
CA ALA A 76 11.37 3.47 -1.59
C ALA A 76 10.91 2.24 -0.77
N SER A 77 10.02 1.42 -1.34
CA SER A 77 9.55 0.21 -0.65
C SER A 77 10.62 -0.88 -0.64
N ASN A 78 10.77 -1.58 0.49
CA ASN A 78 11.81 -2.59 0.72
C ASN A 78 13.25 -2.06 0.59
N THR A 79 13.45 -0.74 0.55
CA THR A 79 14.78 -0.12 0.50
C THR A 79 15.52 -0.32 1.83
N ASN A 80 16.82 -0.63 1.77
CA ASN A 80 17.66 -0.64 2.97
C ASN A 80 18.20 0.76 3.23
N LEU A 81 17.72 1.41 4.29
CA LEU A 81 18.10 2.74 4.78
C LEU A 81 18.71 2.65 6.19
N GLN A 82 19.19 1.47 6.60
CA GLN A 82 19.76 1.27 7.93
C GLN A 82 20.94 2.22 8.16
N GLY A 83 20.93 2.95 9.27
CA GLY A 83 21.96 3.94 9.61
C GLY A 83 21.99 5.19 8.70
N ALA A 84 21.08 5.31 7.74
CA ALA A 84 21.05 6.45 6.82
C ALA A 84 20.68 7.76 7.54
N ARG A 85 21.22 8.87 7.06
CA ARG A 85 20.98 10.22 7.59
C ARG A 85 19.93 10.91 6.72
N LEU A 86 18.71 11.07 7.22
CA LEU A 86 17.59 11.72 6.53
C LEU A 86 17.11 13.00 7.27
N ALA A 87 17.92 13.56 8.17
CA ALA A 87 17.54 14.73 8.94
C ALA A 87 17.14 15.91 8.03
N ALA A 88 16.02 16.56 8.35
CA ALA A 88 15.38 17.62 7.58
C ALA A 88 15.06 17.28 6.10
N ALA A 89 15.06 16.00 5.70
CA ALA A 89 14.66 15.59 4.35
C ALA A 89 13.13 15.69 4.17
N ASN A 90 12.67 15.88 2.93
CA ASN A 90 11.26 15.89 2.59
C ASN A 90 10.80 14.50 2.10
N LEU A 91 10.05 13.76 2.90
CA LEU A 91 9.52 12.43 2.56
C LEU A 91 8.01 12.48 2.22
N GLN A 92 7.44 13.67 2.03
CA GLN A 92 5.99 13.88 1.85
C GLN A 92 5.41 12.98 0.75
N GLY A 93 4.39 12.18 1.08
CA GLY A 93 3.73 11.25 0.15
C GLY A 93 4.60 10.08 -0.33
N GLY A 94 5.84 9.95 0.15
CA GLY A 94 6.75 8.88 -0.25
C GLY A 94 6.33 7.51 0.29
N ASN A 95 6.61 6.45 -0.47
CA ASN A 95 6.31 5.08 -0.11
C ASN A 95 7.56 4.36 0.41
N PHE A 96 7.67 4.24 1.73
CA PHE A 96 8.73 3.54 2.46
C PHE A 96 8.23 2.21 3.04
N SER A 97 7.18 1.60 2.46
CA SER A 97 6.62 0.36 3.00
C SER A 97 7.64 -0.78 2.98
N ARG A 98 7.73 -1.54 4.08
CA ARG A 98 8.77 -2.57 4.32
C ARG A 98 10.23 -2.08 4.23
N ALA A 99 10.50 -0.77 4.18
CA ALA A 99 11.87 -0.27 4.20
C ALA A 99 12.53 -0.54 5.56
N ASN A 100 13.85 -0.76 5.56
CA ASN A 100 14.63 -0.90 6.78
C ASN A 100 15.25 0.45 7.15
N LEU A 101 14.68 1.17 8.11
CA LEU A 101 15.19 2.45 8.63
C LEU A 101 15.79 2.30 10.04
N ALA A 102 16.16 1.07 10.45
CA ALA A 102 16.77 0.83 11.75
C ALA A 102 18.03 1.70 11.94
N GLN A 103 18.16 2.34 13.11
CA GLN A 103 19.24 3.30 13.42
C GLN A 103 19.35 4.52 12.48
N ALA A 104 18.39 4.77 11.59
CA ALA A 104 18.39 5.96 10.73
C ALA A 104 18.08 7.24 11.52
N ASP A 105 18.47 8.39 10.99
CA ASP A 105 18.19 9.71 11.55
C ASP A 105 17.12 10.42 10.71
N LEU A 106 15.89 10.52 11.21
CA LEU A 106 14.76 11.24 10.58
C LEU A 106 14.45 12.57 11.31
N SER A 107 15.40 13.10 12.08
CA SER A 107 15.18 14.31 12.88
C SER A 107 14.73 15.48 12.00
N ASP A 108 13.66 16.19 12.41
CA ASP A 108 13.05 17.31 11.66
C ASP A 108 12.59 16.97 10.22
N ALA A 109 12.48 15.69 9.83
CA ALA A 109 12.05 15.28 8.50
C ALA A 109 10.54 15.51 8.26
N ILE A 110 10.17 15.93 7.05
CA ILE A 110 8.77 16.17 6.66
C ILE A 110 8.16 14.86 6.16
N ILE A 111 7.13 14.33 6.84
CA ILE A 111 6.57 13.00 6.56
C ILE A 111 5.07 12.98 6.25
N ASP A 112 4.49 14.13 5.89
CA ASP A 112 3.05 14.25 5.61
C ASP A 112 2.61 13.25 4.52
N ASN A 113 1.65 12.39 4.83
CA ASN A 113 1.15 11.32 3.96
C ASN A 113 2.19 10.26 3.54
N ALA A 114 3.37 10.21 4.16
CA ALA A 114 4.37 9.16 3.89
C ALA A 114 3.90 7.78 4.40
N ASN A 115 4.13 6.73 3.61
CA ASN A 115 3.73 5.37 3.94
C ASN A 115 4.90 4.57 4.54
N PHE A 116 4.86 4.32 5.85
CA PHE A 116 5.82 3.47 6.57
C PHE A 116 5.25 2.08 6.94
N THR A 117 4.21 1.61 6.25
CA THR A 117 3.57 0.31 6.55
C THR A 117 4.59 -0.83 6.54
N ASN A 118 4.68 -1.57 7.65
CA ASN A 118 5.66 -2.65 7.87
C ASN A 118 7.15 -2.24 7.78
N ALA A 119 7.49 -0.95 7.84
CA ALA A 119 8.88 -0.51 7.89
C ALA A 119 9.54 -0.86 9.24
N CYS A 120 10.84 -1.16 9.24
CA CYS A 120 11.61 -1.32 10.46
C CYS A 120 12.11 0.04 10.94
N LEU A 121 11.67 0.47 12.12
CA LEU A 121 12.04 1.76 12.74
C LEU A 121 12.85 1.55 14.05
N GLU A 122 13.59 0.44 14.17
CA GLU A 122 14.27 0.08 15.41
C GLU A 122 15.43 1.05 15.73
N GLY A 123 15.23 1.89 16.74
CA GLY A 123 16.19 2.90 17.18
C GLY A 123 16.40 4.03 16.16
N THR A 124 15.44 4.26 15.27
CA THR A 124 15.39 5.44 14.41
C THR A 124 15.21 6.71 15.25
N CYS A 125 15.97 7.77 14.95
CA CYS A 125 15.78 9.06 15.61
C CYS A 125 14.60 9.81 14.97
N LEU A 126 13.61 10.20 15.78
CA LEU A 126 12.39 10.89 15.37
C LEU A 126 12.25 12.25 16.07
N ASP A 127 13.38 12.87 16.46
CA ASP A 127 13.37 14.17 17.14
C ASP A 127 12.76 15.25 16.21
N GLY A 128 12.04 16.21 16.80
CA GLY A 128 11.32 17.24 16.03
C GLY A 128 9.97 16.79 15.45
N TRP A 129 9.66 15.49 15.41
CA TRP A 129 8.33 15.01 14.98
C TRP A 129 7.24 15.43 15.99
N PRO A 130 6.01 15.75 15.55
CA PRO A 130 4.90 16.03 16.45
C PRO A 130 4.63 14.81 17.34
N ALA A 131 4.34 15.06 18.63
CA ALA A 131 4.14 14.02 19.63
C ALA A 131 3.15 12.95 19.15
N VAL A 132 3.64 11.73 18.99
CA VAL A 132 3.07 10.74 18.06
C VAL A 132 1.71 10.23 18.54
N ALA A 133 0.64 10.73 17.92
CA ALA A 133 -0.72 10.19 18.06
C ALA A 133 -1.20 9.45 16.79
N ASP A 134 -0.71 9.84 15.61
CA ASP A 134 -1.25 9.39 14.31
C ASP A 134 -0.21 8.78 13.34
N VAL A 135 1.07 8.66 13.71
CA VAL A 135 1.92 7.65 13.04
C VAL A 135 1.49 6.31 13.62
N THR A 136 0.72 5.56 12.85
CA THR A 136 0.28 4.21 13.20
C THR A 136 1.47 3.26 13.23
N LEU A 137 2.17 3.22 14.38
CA LEU A 137 3.11 2.16 14.74
C LEU A 137 2.34 0.84 14.85
N ALA A 138 2.07 0.21 13.71
CA ALA A 138 1.83 -1.22 13.61
C ALA A 138 3.14 -2.03 13.78
N ALA A 139 4.28 -1.34 13.85
CA ALA A 139 5.55 -1.92 14.27
C ALA A 139 5.65 -1.97 15.80
N VAL A 140 6.09 -3.13 16.31
CA VAL A 140 6.25 -3.56 17.73
C VAL A 140 5.07 -4.37 18.30
N GLU A 141 4.80 -5.54 17.70
CA GLU A 141 4.26 -6.68 18.48
C GLU A 141 4.57 -8.06 17.85
N ASN A 142 5.85 -8.37 17.53
CA ASN A 142 6.21 -9.77 17.24
C ASN A 142 7.69 -10.14 17.47
N SER A 143 8.09 -10.32 18.73
CA SER A 143 9.38 -10.95 19.06
C SER A 143 9.46 -11.53 20.48
N GLN A 144 8.72 -12.60 20.79
CA GLN A 144 9.14 -13.65 21.73
C GLN A 144 8.40 -14.98 21.52
N PRO A 145 9.07 -16.03 21.04
CA PRO A 145 8.71 -17.41 21.31
C PRO A 145 9.65 -18.01 22.37
N GLU A 146 9.12 -18.52 23.49
CA GLU A 146 9.68 -19.71 24.19
C GLU A 146 8.63 -20.32 25.14
N MET A 147 8.56 -21.65 25.14
CA MET A 147 7.67 -22.45 25.98
C MET A 147 8.21 -22.58 27.41
N ARG A 148 7.32 -22.58 28.42
CA ARG A 148 7.52 -23.44 29.61
C ARG A 148 6.26 -24.15 30.09
N SER A 149 6.31 -25.47 29.92
CA SER A 149 5.52 -26.49 30.61
C SER A 149 5.41 -26.27 32.12
N VAL A 150 4.21 -26.46 32.69
CA VAL A 150 3.90 -27.44 33.76
C VAL A 150 2.42 -27.87 33.65
N ALA A 151 2.11 -29.14 33.90
CA ALA A 151 0.75 -29.69 34.07
C ALA A 151 0.76 -30.86 35.09
N PRO A 152 -0.39 -31.41 35.54
CA PRO A 152 -1.77 -30.91 35.44
C PRO A 152 -2.26 -30.34 36.81
N PRO A 153 -3.05 -30.97 37.73
CA PRO A 153 -3.74 -32.28 37.76
C PRO A 153 -5.22 -32.19 37.31
N MET A 154 -6.15 -32.92 37.96
CA MET A 154 -7.55 -33.17 37.54
C MET A 154 -8.55 -32.93 38.68
N SER A 155 -9.80 -32.55 38.35
CA SER A 155 -11.02 -33.14 38.95
C SER A 155 -12.30 -32.73 38.18
N GLU A 156 -12.99 -33.69 37.56
CA GLU A 156 -14.44 -33.59 37.33
C GLU A 156 -15.19 -33.92 38.63
N PRO A 157 -16.46 -33.49 38.76
CA PRO A 157 -17.52 -34.50 38.68
C PRO A 157 -18.78 -34.06 37.91
N THR A 158 -19.61 -35.05 37.58
CA THR A 158 -20.86 -34.95 36.81
C THR A 158 -22.10 -34.70 37.72
N PRO A 159 -23.38 -34.92 37.32
CA PRO A 159 -24.43 -33.91 37.46
C PRO A 159 -25.47 -34.21 38.57
N ASP A 160 -26.51 -33.37 38.72
CA ASP A 160 -27.96 -33.72 38.66
C ASP A 160 -28.88 -32.71 39.41
N LEU A 161 -30.19 -32.75 39.09
CA LEU A 161 -31.38 -32.30 39.87
C LEU A 161 -31.71 -30.80 40.10
N MET A 162 -32.67 -30.31 39.31
CA MET A 162 -33.73 -29.35 39.71
C MET A 162 -34.71 -29.99 40.73
N PRO A 163 -35.42 -29.24 41.63
CA PRO A 163 -36.67 -28.54 41.22
C PRO A 163 -37.22 -27.34 42.03
N ARG A 164 -37.93 -26.45 41.31
CA ARG A 164 -39.21 -25.73 41.63
C ARG A 164 -39.38 -24.91 42.94
N PHE A 165 -39.85 -23.65 42.81
CA PHE A 165 -41.26 -23.20 43.00
C PHE A 165 -41.36 -21.65 43.06
N GLY A 166 -42.50 -21.06 42.65
CA GLY A 166 -42.82 -19.64 42.92
C GLY A 166 -43.62 -18.90 41.84
N LEU A 167 -44.95 -18.84 41.99
CA LEU A 167 -45.88 -18.05 41.17
C LEU A 167 -46.14 -16.68 41.83
N MET A 168 -46.39 -15.61 41.04
CA MET A 168 -47.57 -14.72 41.25
C MET A 168 -47.81 -13.71 40.11
N LEU A 169 -49.07 -13.31 39.95
CA LEU A 169 -49.62 -12.40 38.92
C LEU A 169 -49.62 -10.93 39.37
N ALA A 170 -49.59 -10.01 38.39
CA ALA A 170 -50.46 -8.82 38.35
C ALA A 170 -50.56 -8.27 36.91
N ALA A 171 -51.67 -7.63 36.55
CA ALA A 171 -52.01 -7.22 35.19
C ALA A 171 -52.11 -5.70 35.02
N VAL A 172 -51.87 -5.19 33.80
CA VAL A 172 -52.26 -3.82 33.36
C VAL A 172 -52.70 -3.83 31.90
N SER A 173 -53.84 -3.17 31.61
CA SER A 173 -54.34 -2.93 30.24
C SER A 173 -53.50 -1.90 29.48
N GLY A 174 -53.15 -2.20 28.23
CA GLY A 174 -52.44 -1.24 27.35
C GLY A 174 -52.25 -1.65 25.89
N ALA A 175 -52.87 -2.76 25.45
CA ALA A 175 -52.60 -3.38 24.16
C ALA A 175 -53.47 -2.83 23.02
N LEU A 176 -53.20 -1.59 22.56
CA LEU A 176 -53.61 -1.18 21.20
C LEU A 176 -52.77 -0.08 20.53
N PHE A 177 -52.05 0.77 21.27
CA PHE A 177 -51.26 1.87 20.67
C PHE A 177 -49.79 1.55 20.35
N VAL A 178 -49.26 0.39 20.78
CA VAL A 178 -47.84 0.01 20.55
C VAL A 178 -47.64 -0.86 19.30
N ALA A 179 -48.69 -1.52 18.79
CA ALA A 179 -48.59 -2.38 17.61
C ALA A 179 -48.30 -1.59 16.32
N VAL A 180 -48.80 -0.35 16.22
CA VAL A 180 -48.58 0.51 15.05
C VAL A 180 -47.16 1.06 14.99
N SER A 181 -46.49 1.32 16.13
CA SER A 181 -45.11 1.80 16.11
C SER A 181 -44.11 0.70 15.74
N LEU A 182 -44.24 -0.51 16.31
CA LEU A 182 -43.31 -1.61 16.03
C LEU A 182 -43.38 -2.09 14.58
N ALA A 183 -44.57 -2.19 13.98
CA ALA A 183 -44.70 -2.56 12.58
C ALA A 183 -44.10 -1.49 11.64
N THR A 184 -44.32 -0.21 11.92
CA THR A 184 -43.71 0.89 11.12
C THR A 184 -42.19 0.95 11.31
N VAL A 185 -41.67 0.73 12.52
CA VAL A 185 -40.22 0.68 12.77
C VAL A 185 -39.58 -0.55 12.13
N ALA A 186 -40.20 -1.73 12.21
CA ALA A 186 -39.70 -2.93 11.54
C ALA A 186 -39.72 -2.78 10.00
N LEU A 187 -40.77 -2.18 9.43
CA LEU A 187 -40.83 -1.88 8.01
C LEU A 187 -39.81 -0.81 7.61
N TYR A 188 -39.58 0.21 8.45
CA TYR A 188 -38.56 1.24 8.25
C TYR A 188 -37.14 0.64 8.24
N PHE A 189 -36.83 -0.31 9.13
CA PHE A 189 -35.56 -1.04 9.11
C PHE A 189 -35.46 -2.05 7.96
N ALA A 190 -36.57 -2.67 7.53
CA ALA A 190 -36.59 -3.61 6.41
C ALA A 190 -36.51 -2.94 5.03
N LEU A 191 -36.90 -1.66 4.93
CA LEU A 191 -36.85 -0.85 3.69
C LEU A 191 -35.58 0.01 3.59
N ARG A 192 -34.74 0.09 4.62
CA ARG A 192 -33.39 0.65 4.45
C ARG A 192 -32.58 -0.32 3.59
N PRO A 193 -31.80 0.17 2.60
CA PRO A 193 -30.75 -0.66 2.01
C PRO A 193 -29.88 -1.17 3.15
N ARG A 194 -29.57 -2.48 3.14
CA ARG A 194 -28.57 -3.00 4.08
C ARG A 194 -27.28 -2.20 3.86
N PRO A 195 -26.55 -1.81 4.91
CA PRO A 195 -25.20 -1.33 4.71
C PRO A 195 -24.46 -2.39 3.87
N PRO A 196 -23.73 -2.00 2.81
CA PRO A 196 -22.97 -2.95 2.03
C PRO A 196 -22.02 -3.70 2.97
N LYS A 197 -21.64 -4.93 2.61
CA LYS A 197 -20.96 -5.88 3.52
C LYS A 197 -19.63 -5.37 4.11
N PHE A 198 -19.16 -4.24 3.59
CA PHE A 198 -17.93 -3.56 3.91
C PHE A 198 -18.09 -2.46 4.96
N VAL A 199 -19.30 -2.00 5.30
CA VAL A 199 -19.53 -0.93 6.29
C VAL A 199 -20.13 -1.54 7.55
N THR A 200 -19.38 -1.50 8.66
CA THR A 200 -19.86 -1.96 9.97
C THR A 200 -20.88 -0.98 10.57
N PRO A 201 -21.68 -1.38 11.57
CA PRO A 201 -22.76 -0.55 12.11
C PRO A 201 -22.33 0.77 12.76
N ASP A 202 -21.04 0.93 13.07
CA ASP A 202 -20.40 2.15 13.58
C ASP A 202 -19.86 3.08 12.47
N GLY A 203 -19.92 2.65 11.20
CA GLY A 203 -19.45 3.38 10.03
C GLY A 203 -18.05 2.97 9.55
N THR A 204 -17.35 2.06 10.22
CA THR A 204 -16.01 1.64 9.80
C THR A 204 -16.05 0.82 8.51
N VAL A 205 -15.14 1.10 7.57
CA VAL A 205 -15.04 0.35 6.31
C VAL A 205 -14.08 -0.84 6.50
N THR A 206 -14.60 -2.04 6.73
CA THR A 206 -13.83 -3.28 6.80
C THR A 206 -13.86 -4.03 5.48
N ILE A 207 -12.77 -3.95 4.71
CA ILE A 207 -12.61 -4.71 3.48
C ILE A 207 -11.41 -5.64 3.65
N GLN A 208 -11.70 -6.94 3.72
CA GLN A 208 -10.66 -7.95 3.58
C GLN A 208 -10.26 -7.99 2.10
N LEU A 209 -9.14 -7.34 1.79
CA LEU A 209 -8.51 -7.44 0.48
C LEU A 209 -8.17 -8.91 0.20
N VAL A 210 -8.44 -9.36 -1.03
CA VAL A 210 -8.06 -10.71 -1.48
C VAL A 210 -6.55 -10.80 -1.72
N CYS A 211 -5.94 -9.65 -2.02
CA CYS A 211 -4.53 -9.47 -2.23
C CYS A 211 -3.97 -8.60 -1.11
N ASP A 212 -3.06 -9.16 -0.32
CA ASP A 212 -2.09 -8.35 0.42
C ASP A 212 -1.29 -7.50 -0.58
N GLU A 213 -0.78 -6.33 -0.17
CA GLU A 213 0.20 -5.62 -1.01
C GLU A 213 1.36 -6.58 -1.30
N PRO A 214 1.67 -6.85 -2.59
CA PRO A 214 2.45 -8.02 -2.98
C PRO A 214 3.76 -8.06 -2.22
N ASP A 215 4.10 -9.24 -1.69
CA ASP A 215 5.36 -9.45 -0.98
C ASP A 215 6.50 -9.52 -2.00
N VAL A 216 6.94 -8.34 -2.43
CA VAL A 216 7.98 -8.10 -3.44
C VAL A 216 9.37 -8.56 -2.99
N THR A 217 9.53 -9.01 -1.74
CA THR A 217 10.67 -9.82 -1.25
C THR A 217 10.89 -11.13 -2.01
N SER A 218 9.96 -11.50 -2.91
CA SER A 218 10.01 -12.69 -3.76
C SER A 218 10.51 -12.45 -5.20
N LEU A 219 10.89 -11.22 -5.55
CA LEU A 219 11.80 -10.96 -6.66
C LEU A 219 13.20 -10.78 -6.07
N SER A 220 14.15 -11.54 -6.60
CA SER A 220 15.54 -11.52 -6.17
C SER A 220 16.39 -10.88 -7.25
N ALA A 221 17.54 -10.31 -6.89
CA ALA A 221 18.56 -9.86 -7.83
C ALA A 221 19.19 -10.98 -8.70
N SER A 222 18.60 -12.18 -8.72
CA SER A 222 18.91 -13.28 -9.66
C SER A 222 17.86 -13.47 -10.76
N ASP A 223 16.74 -12.75 -10.69
CA ASP A 223 15.69 -12.75 -11.71
C ASP A 223 16.13 -11.94 -12.94
N ALA A 224 16.05 -12.56 -14.12
CA ALA A 224 16.63 -12.00 -15.34
C ALA A 224 15.83 -10.78 -15.84
N GLU A 225 16.53 -9.67 -16.09
CA GLU A 225 15.99 -8.55 -16.87
C GLU A 225 15.81 -8.97 -18.34
N HIS A 226 14.60 -8.80 -18.86
CA HIS A 226 14.31 -8.85 -20.30
C HIS A 226 13.88 -7.47 -20.78
N VAL A 227 14.63 -6.91 -21.73
CA VAL A 227 14.30 -5.64 -22.39
C VAL A 227 13.66 -5.94 -23.75
N TYR A 228 12.41 -5.57 -23.90
CA TYR A 228 11.66 -5.71 -25.16
C TYR A 228 12.08 -4.65 -26.18
N PRO A 229 11.90 -4.90 -27.50
CA PRO A 229 12.25 -3.92 -28.55
C PRO A 229 11.52 -2.58 -28.47
N ASN A 230 10.39 -2.50 -27.77
CA ASN A 230 9.63 -1.28 -27.52
C ASN A 230 10.07 -0.52 -26.24
N GLY A 231 11.10 -1.01 -25.54
CA GLY A 231 11.62 -0.41 -24.31
C GLY A 231 10.93 -0.84 -23.01
N ILE A 232 9.89 -1.69 -23.07
CA ILE A 232 9.36 -2.35 -21.87
C ILE A 232 10.48 -3.18 -21.24
N ARG A 233 10.58 -3.14 -19.91
CA ARG A 233 11.50 -3.98 -19.12
C ARG A 233 10.68 -4.93 -18.26
N PHE A 234 11.10 -6.18 -18.19
CA PHE A 234 10.50 -7.20 -17.35
C PHE A 234 11.55 -7.86 -16.47
N TYR A 235 11.22 -8.04 -15.19
CA TYR A 235 12.05 -8.71 -14.18
C TYR A 235 11.27 -9.90 -13.62
N GLY A 236 11.84 -11.11 -13.75
CA GLY A 236 11.21 -12.34 -13.28
C GLY A 236 11.50 -13.53 -14.21
N GLN A 237 10.74 -14.60 -14.06
CA GLN A 237 10.84 -15.74 -14.97
C GLN A 237 10.38 -15.35 -16.37
N PHE A 238 11.27 -15.46 -17.37
CA PHE A 238 10.96 -15.17 -18.77
C PHE A 238 11.19 -16.41 -19.64
N LYS A 239 10.22 -16.75 -20.49
CA LYS A 239 10.29 -17.96 -21.33
C LYS A 239 9.48 -17.82 -22.61
N ASP A 240 10.00 -18.37 -23.71
CA ASP A 240 9.30 -18.47 -25.00
C ASP A 240 8.79 -17.09 -25.52
N GLY A 241 9.54 -16.02 -25.22
CA GLY A 241 9.25 -14.63 -25.65
C GLY A 241 8.25 -13.86 -24.76
N LYS A 242 7.91 -14.37 -23.58
CA LYS A 242 6.91 -13.75 -22.68
C LYS A 242 7.19 -14.04 -21.20
N PRO A 243 6.48 -13.37 -20.26
CA PRO A 243 6.54 -13.71 -18.84
C PRO A 243 6.15 -15.17 -18.59
N GLY A 244 6.85 -15.80 -17.66
CA GLY A 244 6.57 -17.14 -17.17
C GLY A 244 5.33 -17.18 -16.27
N ASN A 245 5.11 -18.33 -15.63
CA ASN A 245 4.12 -18.45 -14.57
C ASN A 245 4.80 -18.12 -13.23
N GLY A 246 4.20 -17.25 -12.43
CA GLY A 246 4.77 -16.81 -11.15
C GLY A 246 4.80 -15.29 -11.03
N ARG A 247 5.59 -14.75 -10.10
CA ARG A 247 5.69 -13.29 -9.91
C ARG A 247 6.65 -12.65 -10.91
N GLY A 248 6.40 -11.38 -11.23
CA GLY A 248 7.25 -10.54 -12.05
C GLY A 248 6.94 -9.06 -11.86
N SER A 249 7.89 -8.20 -12.22
CA SER A 249 7.71 -6.75 -12.34
C SER A 249 7.87 -6.33 -13.80
N MET A 250 7.01 -5.44 -14.28
CA MET A 250 7.04 -4.93 -15.65
C MET A 250 6.98 -3.41 -15.63
N LEU A 251 8.01 -2.76 -16.18
CA LEU A 251 8.15 -1.32 -16.30
C LEU A 251 7.93 -0.91 -17.76
N TYR A 252 7.01 0.01 -17.98
CA TYR A 252 6.64 0.51 -19.30
C TYR A 252 7.40 1.81 -19.61
N PRO A 253 7.70 2.13 -20.88
CA PRO A 253 8.44 3.35 -21.26
C PRO A 253 7.80 4.67 -20.84
N ASN A 254 6.48 4.69 -20.59
CA ASN A 254 5.78 5.89 -20.10
C ASN A 254 5.89 6.10 -18.58
N GLY A 255 6.46 5.13 -17.83
CA GLY A 255 6.56 5.18 -16.37
C GLY A 255 5.53 4.33 -15.65
N ASN A 256 4.53 3.78 -16.35
CA ASN A 256 3.61 2.80 -15.77
C ASN A 256 4.39 1.56 -15.30
N ARG A 257 3.90 0.90 -14.25
CA ARG A 257 4.53 -0.30 -13.67
C ARG A 257 3.50 -1.29 -13.17
N TYR A 258 3.73 -2.58 -13.43
CA TYR A 258 3.01 -3.69 -12.81
C TYR A 258 3.94 -4.52 -11.93
N ASP A 259 3.46 -4.90 -10.75
CA ASP A 259 4.08 -5.90 -9.87
C ASP A 259 3.04 -6.95 -9.49
N GLY A 260 3.28 -8.22 -9.82
CA GLY A 260 2.32 -9.26 -9.42
C GLY A 260 2.49 -10.57 -10.15
N GLU A 261 1.41 -11.35 -10.12
CA GLU A 261 1.36 -12.68 -10.71
C GLU A 261 1.10 -12.67 -12.22
N TYR A 262 1.87 -13.48 -12.93
CA TYR A 262 1.72 -13.81 -14.33
C TYR A 262 1.31 -15.27 -14.51
N ARG A 263 0.49 -15.50 -15.53
CA ARG A 263 0.09 -16.83 -16.02
C ARG A 263 0.05 -16.81 -17.53
N SER A 264 0.76 -17.73 -18.16
CA SER A 264 0.85 -17.88 -19.62
C SER A 264 1.35 -16.62 -20.37
N GLY A 265 2.05 -15.71 -19.69
CA GLY A 265 2.49 -14.41 -20.21
C GLY A 265 1.59 -13.21 -19.87
N GLN A 266 0.45 -13.45 -19.23
CA GLN A 266 -0.58 -12.45 -18.94
C GLN A 266 -0.72 -12.23 -17.43
N ARG A 267 -1.01 -11.01 -17.00
CA ARG A 267 -1.21 -10.68 -15.58
C ARG A 267 -2.49 -11.35 -15.07
N ASN A 268 -2.36 -12.17 -14.03
CA ASN A 268 -3.37 -13.09 -13.53
C ASN A 268 -3.08 -13.47 -12.08
N GLY A 269 -4.02 -13.21 -11.16
CA GLY A 269 -3.81 -13.33 -9.72
C GLY A 269 -3.55 -11.97 -9.09
N CYS A 270 -2.89 -11.93 -7.94
CA CYS A 270 -2.72 -10.67 -7.20
C CYS A 270 -1.63 -9.78 -7.80
N GLY A 271 -1.87 -8.47 -7.82
CA GLY A 271 -0.87 -7.49 -8.23
C GLY A 271 -1.19 -6.05 -7.88
N THR A 272 -0.21 -5.20 -8.16
CA THR A 272 -0.27 -3.73 -8.13
C THR A 272 -0.03 -3.22 -9.55
N PHE A 273 -0.82 -2.25 -10.01
CA PHE A 273 -0.46 -1.43 -11.17
C PHE A 273 -0.36 0.02 -10.74
N THR A 274 0.81 0.62 -10.93
CA THR A 274 1.08 2.04 -10.66
C THR A 274 1.16 2.78 -11.98
N PHE A 275 0.51 3.94 -12.05
CA PHE A 275 0.46 4.79 -13.23
C PHE A 275 1.47 5.93 -13.12
N ASP A 276 1.94 6.41 -14.27
CA ASP A 276 2.82 7.59 -14.40
C ASP A 276 2.18 8.86 -13.79
N ASN A 277 0.86 9.00 -13.91
CA ASN A 277 0.03 10.03 -13.31
C ASN A 277 -0.24 9.84 -11.79
N GLY A 278 0.38 8.84 -11.15
CA GLY A 278 0.26 8.59 -9.71
C GLY A 278 -1.00 7.83 -9.27
N ARG A 279 -1.94 7.51 -10.20
CA ARG A 279 -3.02 6.57 -9.91
C ARG A 279 -2.45 5.19 -9.58
N ARG A 280 -3.16 4.37 -8.80
CA ARG A 280 -2.69 3.03 -8.42
C ARG A 280 -3.85 2.05 -8.22
N TYR A 281 -3.76 0.90 -8.87
CA TYR A 281 -4.62 -0.26 -8.60
C TYR A 281 -3.87 -1.28 -7.75
N VAL A 282 -4.53 -1.86 -6.74
CA VAL A 282 -4.06 -3.03 -5.97
C VAL A 282 -5.20 -4.03 -5.87
N GLY A 283 -5.05 -5.23 -6.42
CA GLY A 283 -6.14 -6.19 -6.46
C GLY A 283 -5.91 -7.38 -7.40
N GLU A 284 -7.01 -8.03 -7.77
CA GLU A 284 -7.00 -9.23 -8.61
C GLU A 284 -6.96 -8.90 -10.12
N PHE A 285 -6.07 -9.57 -10.84
CA PHE A 285 -5.96 -9.50 -12.28
C PHE A 285 -6.48 -10.78 -12.93
N GLN A 286 -7.15 -10.63 -14.07
CA GLN A 286 -7.53 -11.74 -14.94
C GLN A 286 -7.30 -11.36 -16.39
N ASN A 287 -6.42 -12.12 -17.07
CA ASN A 287 -6.05 -11.92 -18.47
C ASN A 287 -5.72 -10.44 -18.79
N ASP A 288 -4.83 -9.85 -18.01
CA ASP A 288 -4.36 -8.46 -18.15
C ASP A 288 -5.35 -7.35 -17.73
N LEU A 289 -6.52 -7.71 -17.20
CA LEU A 289 -7.55 -6.77 -16.75
C LEU A 289 -7.71 -6.78 -15.23
N PHE A 290 -7.99 -5.63 -14.61
CA PHE A 290 -8.50 -5.53 -13.24
C PHE A 290 -9.84 -6.28 -13.14
N SER A 291 -9.96 -7.10 -12.10
CA SER A 291 -11.04 -8.05 -11.87
C SER A 291 -11.23 -8.30 -10.37
N GLY A 292 -12.20 -9.13 -9.98
CA GLY A 292 -12.34 -9.59 -8.60
C GLY A 292 -12.45 -8.42 -7.62
N ARG A 293 -11.71 -8.43 -6.52
CA ARG A 293 -11.63 -7.30 -5.59
C ARG A 293 -10.34 -6.50 -5.74
N GLY A 294 -10.46 -5.19 -5.56
CA GLY A 294 -9.31 -4.30 -5.49
C GLY A 294 -9.56 -2.95 -4.84
N VAL A 295 -8.49 -2.18 -4.74
CA VAL A 295 -8.42 -0.77 -4.39
C VAL A 295 -7.96 -0.01 -5.63
N TRP A 296 -8.70 1.02 -6.02
CA TRP A 296 -8.30 2.03 -7.00
C TRP A 296 -8.04 3.34 -6.28
N MET A 297 -6.80 3.80 -6.28
CA MET A 297 -6.36 5.10 -5.76
C MET A 297 -6.26 6.08 -6.92
N LEU A 298 -6.96 7.21 -6.81
CA LEU A 298 -6.93 8.30 -7.77
C LEU A 298 -5.85 9.32 -7.40
N GLU A 299 -5.39 10.09 -8.39
CA GLU A 299 -4.37 11.14 -8.24
C GLU A 299 -4.75 12.20 -7.17
N ASN A 300 -6.05 12.50 -7.03
CA ASN A 300 -6.56 13.46 -6.05
C ASN A 300 -6.61 12.93 -4.60
N GLY A 301 -6.22 11.67 -4.37
CA GLY A 301 -6.25 11.02 -3.05
C GLY A 301 -7.55 10.27 -2.74
N ASP A 302 -8.57 10.36 -3.61
CA ASP A 302 -9.78 9.54 -3.52
C ASP A 302 -9.46 8.06 -3.76
N ARG A 303 -10.28 7.17 -3.20
CA ARG A 303 -10.13 5.72 -3.31
C ARG A 303 -11.47 5.06 -3.59
N TYR A 304 -11.54 4.20 -4.60
CA TYR A 304 -12.60 3.20 -4.69
C TYR A 304 -12.09 1.86 -4.15
N ILE A 305 -12.89 1.17 -3.35
CA ILE A 305 -12.60 -0.18 -2.88
C ILE A 305 -13.84 -1.05 -3.08
N GLY A 306 -13.70 -2.14 -3.83
CA GLY A 306 -14.83 -3.00 -4.16
C GLY A 306 -14.55 -3.98 -5.29
N ASP A 307 -15.63 -4.40 -5.95
CA ASP A 307 -15.61 -5.35 -7.04
C ASP A 307 -15.25 -4.69 -8.39
N PHE A 308 -14.43 -5.37 -9.19
CA PHE A 308 -13.98 -4.96 -10.52
C PHE A 308 -14.32 -6.01 -11.58
N GLU A 309 -14.70 -5.53 -12.76
CA GLU A 309 -14.90 -6.36 -13.96
C GLU A 309 -14.42 -5.59 -15.20
N PHE A 310 -13.57 -6.20 -16.03
CA PHE A 310 -13.05 -5.62 -17.28
C PHE A 310 -12.50 -4.18 -17.12
N ASN A 311 -11.62 -3.94 -16.13
CA ASN A 311 -11.07 -2.60 -15.82
C ASN A 311 -12.12 -1.55 -15.41
N ARG A 312 -13.22 -1.96 -14.77
CA ARG A 312 -14.25 -1.02 -14.24
C ARG A 312 -14.72 -1.47 -12.88
N CYS A 313 -15.03 -0.52 -12.00
CA CYS A 313 -15.81 -0.80 -10.79
C CYS A 313 -17.18 -1.34 -11.20
N ASN A 314 -17.50 -2.57 -10.78
CA ASN A 314 -18.72 -3.26 -11.16
C ASN A 314 -19.07 -4.31 -10.09
N GLY A 315 -20.15 -4.09 -9.33
CA GLY A 315 -20.51 -4.89 -8.15
C GLY A 315 -20.66 -4.07 -6.87
N GLU A 316 -20.41 -4.65 -5.71
CA GLU A 316 -20.48 -3.94 -4.42
C GLU A 316 -19.18 -3.14 -4.19
N GLY A 317 -19.28 -1.89 -3.72
CA GLY A 317 -18.09 -1.11 -3.37
C GLY A 317 -18.33 0.21 -2.65
N VAL A 318 -17.24 0.79 -2.16
CA VAL A 318 -17.17 2.03 -1.38
C VAL A 318 -16.21 2.99 -2.07
N TYR A 319 -16.67 4.20 -2.36
CA TYR A 319 -15.82 5.33 -2.73
C TYR A 319 -15.53 6.15 -1.47
N ILE A 320 -14.27 6.45 -1.22
CA ILE A 320 -13.76 7.22 -0.09
C ILE A 320 -13.08 8.45 -0.69
N PHE A 321 -13.57 9.64 -0.36
CA PHE A 321 -12.99 10.88 -0.81
C PHE A 321 -11.70 11.20 -0.03
N ALA A 322 -10.84 12.05 -0.59
CA ALA A 322 -9.61 12.49 0.06
C ALA A 322 -9.84 13.21 1.41
N ASP A 323 -11.04 13.75 1.65
CA ASP A 323 -11.44 14.34 2.94
C ASP A 323 -11.89 13.30 4.00
N GLY A 324 -11.85 12.01 3.66
CA GLY A 324 -12.25 10.89 4.52
C GLY A 324 -13.76 10.59 4.53
N THR A 325 -14.59 11.39 3.86
CA THR A 325 -16.01 11.04 3.65
C THR A 325 -16.13 9.86 2.69
N SER A 326 -17.24 9.13 2.73
CA SER A 326 -17.42 7.97 1.84
C SER A 326 -18.87 7.75 1.42
N GLN A 327 -19.05 7.12 0.26
CA GLN A 327 -20.32 6.67 -0.27
C GLN A 327 -20.20 5.23 -0.75
N SER A 328 -21.19 4.42 -0.43
CA SER A 328 -21.15 2.97 -0.63
C SER A 328 -22.42 2.48 -1.32
N GLY A 329 -22.30 1.49 -2.20
CA GLY A 329 -23.45 0.98 -2.96
C GLY A 329 -23.06 0.02 -4.07
N ILE A 330 -23.96 -0.10 -5.05
CA ILE A 330 -23.77 -0.92 -6.25
C ILE A 330 -23.20 -0.06 -7.36
N TRP A 331 -22.15 -0.56 -8.01
CA TRP A 331 -21.44 0.08 -9.10
C TRP A 331 -21.73 -0.65 -10.40
N GLN A 332 -21.92 0.10 -11.48
CA GLN A 332 -22.09 -0.44 -12.83
C GLN A 332 -21.27 0.38 -13.82
N GLN A 333 -20.38 -0.29 -14.55
CA GLN A 333 -19.56 0.31 -15.61
C GLN A 333 -18.70 1.52 -15.16
N GLY A 334 -18.31 1.57 -13.88
CA GLY A 334 -17.54 2.66 -13.28
C GLY A 334 -18.38 3.77 -12.63
N ARG A 335 -19.70 3.58 -12.45
CA ARG A 335 -20.60 4.56 -11.82
C ARG A 335 -21.39 3.97 -10.67
N LEU A 336 -21.62 4.74 -9.61
CA LEU A 336 -22.56 4.41 -8.55
C LEU A 336 -24.00 4.43 -9.12
N VAL A 337 -24.80 3.40 -8.88
CA VAL A 337 -26.15 3.27 -9.50
C VAL A 337 -27.15 4.31 -8.96
N ASP A 338 -27.08 4.60 -7.66
CA ASP A 338 -27.99 5.51 -6.95
C ASP A 338 -27.34 6.86 -6.60
N GLY A 339 -26.30 7.29 -7.34
CA GLY A 339 -25.61 8.57 -7.10
C GLY A 339 -24.73 9.02 -8.27
N ASP A 340 -24.19 10.24 -8.17
CA ASP A 340 -23.46 10.90 -9.27
C ASP A 340 -21.94 10.67 -9.26
N ILE A 341 -21.44 9.69 -8.48
CA ILE A 341 -20.00 9.39 -8.40
C ILE A 341 -19.57 8.44 -9.52
N THR A 342 -18.48 8.80 -10.18
CA THR A 342 -17.70 7.95 -11.07
C THR A 342 -16.39 7.53 -10.40
N CYS A 343 -15.92 6.32 -10.68
CA CYS A 343 -14.54 5.92 -10.42
C CYS A 343 -13.82 5.89 -11.77
N ASP A 344 -13.47 7.08 -12.26
CA ASP A 344 -12.99 7.21 -13.63
C ASP A 344 -11.68 6.43 -13.82
N LEU A 345 -11.76 5.47 -14.73
CA LEU A 345 -10.68 4.67 -15.28
C LEU A 345 -10.62 5.06 -16.75
N ASP A 346 -9.70 5.96 -17.08
CA ASP A 346 -9.56 6.50 -18.43
C ASP A 346 -9.16 5.36 -19.39
N PRO A 347 -9.81 5.22 -20.57
CA PRO A 347 -9.46 4.16 -21.52
C PRO A 347 -8.03 4.23 -22.08
N ILE A 348 -7.33 5.35 -21.86
CA ILE A 348 -5.93 5.58 -22.24
C ILE A 348 -4.97 4.99 -21.19
N ASP A 349 -5.43 4.75 -19.96
CA ASP A 349 -4.68 4.09 -18.89
C ASP A 349 -4.76 2.54 -19.03
N LEU A 350 -5.23 2.00 -20.15
CA LEU A 350 -5.19 0.56 -20.37
C LEU A 350 -3.75 0.12 -20.71
N PRO A 351 -3.17 -0.84 -19.98
CA PRO A 351 -1.80 -1.29 -20.26
C PRO A 351 -1.78 -1.98 -21.63
N GLU A 352 -0.99 -1.44 -22.56
CA GLU A 352 -0.82 -2.05 -23.87
C GLU A 352 -0.23 -3.48 -23.73
N SER A 353 -0.75 -4.39 -24.55
CA SER A 353 -0.50 -5.84 -24.52
C SER A 353 0.72 -6.28 -25.33
#